data_AF-M8CCB6-F1
#
_entry.id   AF-M8CCB6-F1
#
_cell.length_a   1.000
_cell.length_b   1.000
_cell.length_c   1.000
_cell.angle_alpha   90.00
_cell.angle_beta   90.00
_cell.angle_gamma   90.00
#
_symmetry.space_group_name_H-M   'P 1'
#
loop_
_entity.id
_entity.type
_entity.pdbx_description
1 polymer ?
#
loop_
_entity_poly.entity_id
_entity_poly.type
_entity_poly.pdbx_seq_one_letter_code
_entity_poly.pdbx_strand_id
1 'polypeptide(L)'
;MARSRMCLVNKRFLIAGGGAPEIEMSMQLAAWSKELHGMESYCIKEFADALEVIPYTLAENAGLNPIAIVTELRNRHAKGEKNTGINVRKGQITNILEENVVQPLLVSTSAISLACECVRMILKIDDIVTVRTQCLMITDAHLFNTNFGPSISCNHTVGGAVAQMHNWFFPFLSCLANLLPRLTNKNSEVPSADLK
;
A
#
# COMPACT_ATOMS: atom_id res chain seq x y z
N MET A 1 -6.66 -24.19 -9.56
CA MET A 1 -6.38 -24.66 -8.18
C MET A 1 -4.91 -25.06 -7.92
N ALA A 2 -3.93 -24.69 -8.77
CA ALA A 2 -2.55 -25.19 -8.69
C ALA A 2 -1.52 -24.23 -8.04
N ARG A 3 -1.83 -22.94 -7.82
CA ARG A 3 -0.85 -21.98 -7.26
C ARG A 3 -0.64 -22.07 -5.75
N SER A 4 -1.66 -22.46 -4.96
CA SER A 4 -1.54 -22.53 -3.50
C SER A 4 -0.62 -23.66 -2.99
N ARG A 5 -0.26 -24.64 -3.83
CA ARG A 5 0.59 -25.76 -3.39
C ARG A 5 2.09 -25.38 -3.40
N MET A 6 2.49 -24.44 -4.25
CA MET A 6 3.91 -24.09 -4.44
C MET A 6 4.50 -23.31 -3.26
N CYS A 7 3.67 -22.50 -2.56
CA CYS A 7 4.17 -21.68 -1.46
C CYS A 7 4.60 -22.50 -0.24
N LEU A 8 3.89 -23.59 0.05
CA LEU A 8 4.22 -24.51 1.15
C LEU A 8 5.40 -25.44 0.83
N VAL A 9 5.67 -25.67 -0.45
CA VAL A 9 6.83 -26.47 -0.90
C VAL A 9 8.13 -25.72 -0.66
N ASN A 10 8.16 -24.41 -0.91
CA ASN A 10 9.37 -23.59 -0.74
C ASN A 10 9.59 -23.15 0.72
N LYS A 11 8.54 -22.71 1.42
CA LYS A 11 8.62 -22.35 2.85
C LYS A 11 7.47 -23.01 3.62
N ARG A 12 7.81 -23.91 4.54
CA ARG A 12 6.85 -24.71 5.32
C ARG A 12 6.26 -23.99 6.55
N PHE A 13 6.31 -22.66 6.58
CA PHE A 13 5.87 -21.86 7.72
C PHE A 13 4.50 -21.23 7.47
N LEU A 14 3.63 -21.34 8.48
CA LEU A 14 2.30 -20.75 8.52
C LEU A 14 2.29 -19.67 9.60
N ILE A 15 1.58 -18.58 9.34
CA ILE A 15 1.38 -17.46 10.27
C ILE A 15 -0.12 -17.20 10.43
N ALA A 16 -0.49 -16.47 11.49
CA ALA A 16 -1.86 -16.01 11.69
C ALA A 16 -2.30 -15.10 10.51
N GLY A 17 -3.55 -15.25 10.08
CA GLY A 17 -4.15 -14.41 9.05
C GLY A 17 -4.79 -13.13 9.59
N GLY A 18 -5.70 -12.55 8.80
CA GLY A 18 -6.62 -11.48 9.22
C GLY A 18 -5.98 -10.20 9.77
N GLY A 19 -4.84 -9.78 9.22
CA GLY A 19 -4.19 -8.52 9.57
C GLY A 19 -3.28 -8.58 10.81
N ALA A 20 -3.19 -9.74 11.48
CA ALA A 20 -2.37 -9.90 12.68
C ALA A 20 -0.86 -9.64 12.45
N PRO A 21 -0.21 -10.23 11.43
CA PRO A 21 1.21 -9.99 11.21
C PRO A 21 1.51 -8.57 10.75
N GLU A 22 0.60 -7.93 10.02
CA GLU A 22 0.75 -6.54 9.55
C GLU A 22 0.76 -5.54 10.71
N ILE A 23 -0.14 -5.72 11.69
CA ILE A 23 -0.14 -4.91 12.93
C ILE A 23 1.11 -5.17 13.76
N GLU A 24 1.50 -6.43 13.93
CA GLU A 24 2.71 -6.77 14.69
C GLU A 24 3.97 -6.16 14.05
N MET A 25 4.08 -6.20 12.72
CA MET A 25 5.16 -5.55 11.98
C MET A 25 5.15 -4.02 12.17
N SER A 26 3.98 -3.37 12.04
CA SER A 26 3.84 -1.94 12.32
C SER A 26 4.36 -1.59 13.72
N MET A 27 3.95 -2.34 14.75
CA MET A 27 4.37 -2.09 16.13
C MET A 27 5.87 -2.26 16.35
N GLN A 28 6.47 -3.30 15.76
CA GLN A 28 7.92 -3.53 15.87
C GLN A 28 8.72 -2.44 15.13
N LEU A 29 8.29 -2.03 13.94
CA LEU A 29 8.92 -0.95 13.19
C LEU A 29 8.76 0.40 13.89
N ALA A 30 7.61 0.66 14.51
CA ALA A 30 7.35 1.86 15.30
C ALA A 30 8.17 1.89 16.61
N ALA A 31 8.53 0.72 17.15
CA ALA A 31 9.48 0.65 18.26
C ALA A 31 10.91 0.93 17.77
N TRP A 32 11.31 0.31 16.65
CA TRP A 32 12.63 0.50 16.06
C TRP A 32 12.88 1.94 15.59
N SER A 33 11.86 2.63 15.07
CA SER A 33 11.97 4.03 14.66
C SER A 33 12.34 4.97 15.82
N LYS A 34 12.00 4.62 17.07
CA LYS A 34 12.35 5.42 18.26
C LYS A 34 13.81 5.28 18.66
N GLU A 35 14.44 4.17 18.31
CA GLU A 35 15.87 3.93 18.58
C GLU A 35 16.76 4.67 17.60
N LEU A 36 16.26 4.93 16.39
CA LEU A 36 16.98 5.63 15.33
C LEU A 36 16.93 7.15 15.49
N HIS A 37 17.91 7.84 14.93
CA HIS A 37 18.03 9.31 15.00
C HIS A 37 18.07 9.92 13.60
N GLY A 38 17.55 11.15 13.46
CA GLY A 38 17.55 11.88 12.20
C GLY A 38 16.38 11.52 11.26
N MET A 39 16.63 11.61 9.95
CA MET A 39 15.60 11.46 8.91
C MET A 39 15.08 10.01 8.79
N GLU A 40 15.91 9.02 9.06
CA GLU A 40 15.57 7.60 8.93
C GLU A 40 14.44 7.18 9.88
N SER A 41 14.41 7.75 11.09
CA SER A 41 13.34 7.54 12.07
C SER A 41 11.96 7.89 11.51
N TYR A 42 11.86 9.01 10.78
CA TYR A 42 10.61 9.43 10.16
C TYR A 42 10.22 8.49 9.03
N CYS A 43 11.15 8.09 8.16
CA CYS A 43 10.87 7.17 7.06
C CYS A 43 10.33 5.82 7.56
N ILE A 44 10.93 5.26 8.62
CA ILE A 44 10.51 3.97 9.18
C ILE A 44 9.17 4.09 9.89
N LYS A 45 8.92 5.21 10.57
CA LYS A 45 7.61 5.48 11.18
C LYS A 45 6.50 5.52 10.12
N GLU A 46 6.69 6.25 9.04
CA GLU A 46 5.69 6.33 7.95
C GLU A 46 5.50 4.97 7.27
N PHE A 47 6.57 4.18 7.14
CA PHE A 47 6.47 2.81 6.64
C PHE A 47 5.66 1.91 7.58
N ALA A 48 5.81 2.06 8.90
CA ALA A 48 5.00 1.35 9.89
C ALA A 48 3.52 1.73 9.78
N ASP A 49 3.22 3.03 9.71
CA ASP A 49 1.86 3.54 9.55
C ASP A 49 1.23 3.06 8.23
N ALA A 50 2.01 2.95 7.15
CA ALA A 50 1.55 2.44 5.86
C ALA A 50 1.12 0.96 5.91
N LEU A 51 1.70 0.12 6.77
CA LEU A 51 1.31 -1.28 6.90
C LEU A 51 -0.10 -1.45 7.50
N GLU A 52 -0.57 -0.46 8.27
CA GLU A 52 -1.89 -0.48 8.89
C GLU A 52 -3.04 -0.25 7.91
N VAL A 53 -2.75 0.17 6.69
CA VAL A 53 -3.76 0.30 5.62
C VAL A 53 -4.40 -1.06 5.31
N ILE A 54 -3.67 -2.17 5.50
CA ILE A 54 -4.16 -3.52 5.22
C ILE A 54 -5.28 -3.92 6.19
N PRO A 55 -5.09 -3.89 7.53
CA PRO A 55 -6.18 -4.16 8.47
C PRO A 55 -7.30 -3.10 8.40
N TYR A 56 -6.97 -1.85 8.07
CA TYR A 56 -7.97 -0.80 7.86
C TYR A 56 -8.92 -1.15 6.71
N THR A 57 -8.37 -1.51 5.55
CA THR A 57 -9.16 -1.89 4.36
C THR A 57 -9.91 -3.21 4.58
N LEU A 58 -9.36 -4.15 5.35
CA LEU A 58 -10.09 -5.36 5.74
C LEU A 58 -11.32 -5.03 6.60
N ALA A 59 -11.20 -4.13 7.57
CA ALA A 59 -12.32 -3.71 8.41
C ALA A 59 -13.38 -2.93 7.61
N GLU A 60 -12.95 -2.05 6.71
CA GLU A 60 -13.84 -1.30 5.81
C GLU A 60 -14.62 -2.24 4.89
N ASN A 61 -13.94 -3.20 4.25
CA ASN A 61 -14.58 -4.21 3.40
C ASN A 61 -15.51 -5.15 4.18
N ALA A 62 -15.28 -5.33 5.49
CA ALA A 62 -16.15 -6.09 6.37
C ALA A 62 -17.36 -5.28 6.88
N GLY A 63 -17.45 -3.99 6.57
CA GLY A 63 -18.51 -3.10 7.07
C GLY A 63 -18.39 -2.77 8.57
N LEU A 64 -17.21 -2.99 9.16
CA LEU A 64 -16.91 -2.64 10.55
C LEU A 64 -16.37 -1.21 10.63
N ASN A 65 -16.37 -0.62 11.82
CA ASN A 65 -15.71 0.67 12.03
C ASN A 65 -14.18 0.47 12.02
N PRO A 66 -13.45 0.93 10.99
CA PRO A 66 -12.04 0.60 10.82
C PRO A 66 -11.17 1.25 11.90
N ILE A 67 -11.53 2.45 12.36
CA ILE A 67 -10.79 3.19 13.39
C ILE A 67 -10.85 2.43 14.72
N ALA A 68 -12.04 1.96 15.09
CA ALA A 68 -12.24 1.21 16.34
C ALA A 68 -11.46 -0.12 16.31
N ILE A 69 -11.55 -0.86 15.19
CA ILE A 69 -10.87 -2.15 15.03
C ILE A 69 -9.36 -2.01 15.06
N VAL A 70 -8.77 -1.08 14.30
CA VAL A 70 -7.31 -0.88 14.28
C VAL A 70 -6.79 -0.46 15.66
N THR A 71 -7.53 0.41 16.37
CA THR A 71 -7.17 0.85 17.73
C THR A 71 -7.23 -0.32 18.72
N GLU A 72 -8.27 -1.14 18.65
CA GLU A 72 -8.41 -2.31 19.52
C GLU A 72 -7.35 -3.37 19.22
N LEU A 73 -7.02 -3.61 17.94
CA LEU A 73 -5.91 -4.50 17.55
C LEU A 73 -4.58 -4.03 18.15
N ARG A 74 -4.23 -2.75 17.97
CA ARG A 74 -3.00 -2.17 18.56
C ARG A 74 -2.95 -2.39 20.07
N ASN A 75 -4.06 -2.17 20.77
CA ASN A 75 -4.13 -2.37 22.22
C ASN A 75 -3.94 -3.83 22.64
N ARG A 76 -4.44 -4.80 21.87
CA ARG A 76 -4.28 -6.23 22.16
C ARG A 76 -2.87 -6.73 21.84
N HIS A 77 -2.30 -6.30 20.72
CA HIS A 77 -0.90 -6.59 20.38
C HIS A 77 0.08 -5.94 21.38
N ALA A 78 -0.22 -4.73 21.88
CA ALA A 78 0.55 -4.10 22.95
C ALA A 78 0.53 -4.91 24.26
N LYS A 79 -0.52 -5.70 24.51
CA LYS A 79 -0.60 -6.63 25.65
C LYS A 79 0.15 -7.95 25.42
N GLY A 80 0.74 -8.15 24.24
CA GLY A 80 1.50 -9.34 23.87
C GLY A 80 0.70 -10.40 23.09
N GLU A 81 -0.55 -10.12 22.72
CA GLU A 81 -1.39 -11.05 21.95
C GLU A 81 -1.09 -10.95 20.44
N LYS A 82 -0.01 -11.60 19.98
CA LYS A 82 0.46 -11.52 18.58
C LYS A 82 -0.44 -12.25 17.56
N ASN A 83 -1.30 -13.15 18.04
CA ASN A 83 -2.12 -14.03 17.21
C ASN A 83 -3.54 -13.50 16.99
N THR A 84 -3.81 -12.33 17.54
CA THR A 84 -5.11 -11.69 17.50
C THR A 84 -5.29 -10.96 16.18
N GLY A 85 -6.48 -11.06 15.57
CA GLY A 85 -6.74 -10.38 14.30
C GLY A 85 -8.22 -10.20 14.01
N ILE A 86 -8.51 -9.67 12.82
CA ILE A 86 -9.87 -9.33 12.40
C ILE A 86 -10.61 -10.58 11.94
N ASN A 87 -11.70 -10.91 12.62
CA ASN A 87 -12.61 -11.95 12.17
C ASN A 87 -13.84 -11.35 11.49
N VAL A 88 -13.90 -11.47 10.17
CA VAL A 88 -15.00 -10.97 9.34
C VAL A 88 -16.33 -11.69 9.63
N ARG A 89 -16.33 -12.97 10.04
CA ARG A 89 -17.58 -13.71 10.33
C ARG A 89 -18.27 -13.23 11.60
N LYS A 90 -17.50 -12.92 12.64
CA LYS A 90 -18.02 -12.46 13.94
C LYS A 90 -18.09 -10.94 14.04
N GLY A 91 -17.41 -10.23 13.14
CA GLY A 91 -17.29 -8.77 13.19
C GLY A 91 -16.49 -8.27 14.40
N GLN A 92 -15.69 -9.14 15.01
CA GLN A 92 -14.96 -8.87 16.25
C GLN A 92 -13.50 -9.28 16.10
N ILE A 93 -12.67 -8.75 16.98
CA ILE A 93 -11.28 -9.15 17.10
C ILE A 93 -11.22 -10.41 17.97
N THR A 94 -10.64 -11.49 17.44
CA THR A 94 -10.49 -12.77 18.13
C THR A 94 -9.11 -13.38 17.86
N ASN A 95 -8.75 -14.42 18.61
CA ASN A 95 -7.53 -15.18 18.33
C ASN A 95 -7.72 -15.98 17.03
N ILE A 96 -7.04 -15.55 15.98
CA ILE A 96 -7.21 -16.06 14.62
C ILE A 96 -6.64 -17.46 14.44
N LEU A 97 -5.64 -17.83 15.25
CA LEU A 97 -5.10 -19.19 15.24
C LEU A 97 -6.12 -20.22 15.73
N GLU A 98 -6.91 -19.90 16.75
CA GLU A 98 -7.98 -20.78 17.26
C GLU A 98 -9.10 -20.95 16.23
N GLU A 99 -9.32 -19.95 15.39
CA GLU A 99 -10.30 -19.98 14.31
C GLU A 99 -9.79 -20.67 13.03
N ASN A 100 -8.57 -21.25 13.06
CA ASN A 100 -7.94 -21.94 11.93
C ASN A 100 -7.77 -21.07 10.67
N VAL A 101 -7.69 -19.74 10.83
CA VAL A 101 -7.44 -18.82 9.73
C VAL A 101 -5.93 -18.56 9.64
N VAL A 102 -5.25 -19.36 8.83
CA VAL A 102 -3.79 -19.30 8.65
C VAL A 102 -3.43 -18.86 7.23
N GLN A 103 -2.33 -18.14 7.11
CA GLN A 103 -1.75 -17.77 5.83
C GLN A 103 -0.30 -18.26 5.70
N PRO A 104 0.17 -18.64 4.49
CA PRO A 104 1.57 -19.01 4.28
C PRO A 104 2.47 -17.79 4.40
N LEU A 105 3.59 -17.92 5.13
CA LEU A 105 4.58 -16.85 5.30
C LEU A 105 5.11 -16.30 3.97
N LEU A 106 5.23 -17.18 2.96
CA LEU A 106 5.72 -16.77 1.65
C LEU A 106 4.86 -15.68 1.03
N VAL A 107 3.54 -15.72 1.20
CA VAL A 107 2.62 -14.74 0.59
C VAL A 107 2.90 -13.35 1.14
N SER A 108 2.92 -13.18 2.46
CA SER A 108 3.17 -11.89 3.10
C SER A 108 4.58 -11.35 2.80
N THR A 109 5.60 -12.21 2.87
CA THR A 109 6.99 -11.78 2.56
C THR A 109 7.16 -11.35 1.10
N SER A 110 6.64 -12.12 0.15
CA SER A 110 6.72 -11.77 -1.27
C SER A 110 5.89 -10.52 -1.59
N ALA A 111 4.72 -10.35 -0.98
CA ALA A 111 3.89 -9.16 -1.17
C ALA A 111 4.63 -7.88 -0.75
N ILE A 112 5.25 -7.89 0.42
CA ILE A 112 6.02 -6.73 0.94
C ILE A 112 7.25 -6.46 0.07
N SER A 113 8.02 -7.50 -0.31
CA SER A 113 9.19 -7.32 -1.17
C SER A 113 8.81 -6.70 -2.52
N LEU A 114 7.74 -7.19 -3.16
CA LEU A 114 7.27 -6.66 -4.44
C LEU A 114 6.75 -5.22 -4.31
N ALA A 115 6.03 -4.90 -3.22
CA ALA A 115 5.58 -3.55 -2.95
C ALA A 115 6.76 -2.59 -2.79
N CYS A 116 7.78 -2.96 -2.01
CA CYS A 116 8.99 -2.17 -1.85
C CYS A 116 9.78 -1.98 -3.15
N GLU A 117 9.89 -3.03 -3.97
CA GLU A 117 10.53 -2.93 -5.29
C GLU A 117 9.79 -1.97 -6.21
N CYS A 118 8.45 -2.01 -6.21
CA CYS A 118 7.61 -1.10 -6.98
C CYS A 118 7.78 0.35 -6.52
N VAL A 119 7.68 0.60 -5.22
CA VAL A 119 7.89 1.95 -4.65
C VAL A 119 9.29 2.48 -4.98
N ARG A 120 10.32 1.63 -4.89
CA ARG A 120 11.69 1.99 -5.28
C ARG A 120 11.81 2.35 -6.76
N MET A 121 11.05 1.71 -7.65
CA MET A 121 11.03 2.08 -9.06
C MET A 121 10.38 3.45 -9.27
N ILE A 122 9.27 3.73 -8.58
CA ILE A 122 8.56 5.00 -8.68
C ILE A 122 9.40 6.15 -8.12
N LEU A 123 10.01 5.98 -6.93
CA LEU A 123 10.85 7.00 -6.28
C LEU A 123 12.13 7.32 -7.05
N LYS A 124 12.54 6.47 -7.99
CA LYS A 124 13.71 6.69 -8.86
C LYS A 124 13.39 7.50 -10.12
N ILE A 125 12.12 7.75 -10.41
CA ILE A 125 11.73 8.54 -11.58
C ILE A 125 11.76 10.00 -11.17
N ASP A 126 12.77 10.73 -11.64
CA ASP A 126 12.90 12.17 -11.36
C ASP A 126 11.98 13.02 -12.26
N ASP A 127 11.78 12.63 -13.53
CA ASP A 127 10.96 13.37 -14.49
C ASP A 127 10.17 12.46 -15.43
N ILE A 128 8.92 12.83 -15.70
CA ILE A 128 8.03 12.16 -16.66
C ILE A 128 7.82 13.09 -17.85
N VAL A 129 8.49 12.80 -18.98
CA VAL A 129 8.26 13.53 -20.22
C VAL A 129 7.08 12.89 -20.96
N THR A 130 5.93 13.57 -20.95
CA THR A 130 4.77 13.15 -21.72
C THR A 130 4.89 13.65 -23.16
N VAL A 131 5.22 12.74 -24.07
CA VAL A 131 5.15 13.04 -25.50
C VAL A 131 3.70 12.93 -25.98
N ARG A 132 3.13 14.04 -26.47
CA ARG A 132 1.91 13.96 -27.26
C ARG A 132 2.26 13.24 -28.55
N THR A 133 1.83 11.99 -28.69
CA THR A 133 1.78 11.34 -29.99
C THR A 133 0.72 12.08 -30.80
N GLN A 134 1.10 13.18 -31.46
CA GLN A 134 0.40 13.57 -32.68
C GLN A 134 0.63 12.40 -33.62
N CYS A 135 -0.38 11.54 -33.72
CA CYS A 135 -0.54 10.72 -34.90
C CYS A 135 -0.59 11.73 -36.05
N LEU A 136 0.54 11.89 -36.74
CA LEU A 136 0.60 12.54 -38.02
C LEU A 136 -0.27 11.65 -38.91
N MET A 137 -1.53 12.03 -39.06
CA MET A 137 -2.39 11.52 -40.09
C MET A 137 -1.72 11.89 -41.42
N ILE A 138 -0.84 11.03 -41.91
CA ILE A 138 -0.62 10.92 -43.35
C ILE A 138 -1.91 10.29 -43.88
N THR A 139 -2.95 11.09 -44.03
CA THR A 139 -4.10 10.74 -44.84
C THR A 139 -4.06 11.67 -46.03
N ASP A 140 -3.59 11.15 -47.16
CA ASP A 140 -3.78 11.77 -48.47
C ASP A 140 -5.27 12.16 -48.60
N ALA A 141 -5.51 13.46 -48.68
CA ALA A 141 -6.82 14.08 -48.55
C ALA A 141 -7.68 14.00 -49.83
N HIS A 142 -7.66 12.89 -50.58
CA HIS A 142 -8.34 12.83 -51.89
C HIS A 142 -9.23 11.63 -52.19
N LEU A 143 -9.60 10.80 -51.21
CA LEU A 143 -10.72 9.87 -51.39
C LEU A 143 -11.40 9.56 -50.05
N PHE A 144 -12.27 10.44 -49.55
CA PHE A 144 -13.61 10.03 -49.13
C PHE A 144 -14.49 11.25 -48.85
N ASN A 145 -15.60 11.29 -49.58
CA ASN A 145 -16.60 12.33 -49.62
C ASN A 145 -17.54 12.22 -48.41
N THR A 146 -17.77 13.35 -47.74
CA THR A 146 -18.98 13.76 -46.98
C THR A 146 -19.56 12.87 -45.86
N ASN A 147 -19.74 13.52 -44.70
CA ASN A 147 -20.68 13.23 -43.61
C ASN A 147 -20.24 12.34 -42.45
N PHE A 148 -19.23 12.77 -41.67
CA PHE A 148 -19.26 12.57 -40.22
C PHE A 148 -18.67 13.81 -39.52
N GLY A 149 -19.46 14.44 -38.63
CA GLY A 149 -19.07 15.61 -37.85
C GLY A 149 -18.01 15.31 -36.78
N PRO A 150 -17.48 16.34 -36.10
CA PRO A 150 -16.38 16.19 -35.16
C PRO A 150 -16.92 15.79 -33.78
N SER A 151 -17.09 14.50 -33.55
CA SER A 151 -17.35 13.98 -32.20
C SER A 151 -17.06 12.49 -32.13
N ILE A 152 -15.79 12.11 -32.25
CA ILE A 152 -15.33 10.82 -31.75
C ILE A 152 -14.86 11.07 -30.32
N SER A 153 -15.84 11.06 -29.42
CA SER A 153 -15.64 10.88 -27.99
C SER A 153 -15.02 9.49 -27.80
N CYS A 154 -13.71 9.44 -27.54
CA CYS A 154 -13.02 8.24 -27.08
C CYS A 154 -13.36 7.96 -25.59
N ASN A 155 -14.65 7.74 -25.29
CA ASN A 155 -15.16 7.29 -23.99
C ASN A 155 -15.69 5.84 -24.09
N HIS A 156 -14.82 4.93 -24.48
CA HIS A 156 -14.96 3.46 -24.32
C HIS A 156 -13.67 2.91 -24.93
N THR A 157 -12.62 2.52 -24.21
CA THR A 157 -12.48 1.16 -23.65
C THR A 157 -11.17 1.10 -22.85
N VAL A 158 -10.83 2.17 -22.11
CA VAL A 158 -9.68 2.19 -21.17
C VAL A 158 -10.05 2.68 -19.76
N GLY A 159 -11.30 3.11 -19.54
CA GLY A 159 -11.75 3.70 -18.28
C GLY A 159 -12.05 2.72 -17.14
N GLY A 160 -12.21 1.42 -17.40
CA GLY A 160 -12.63 0.46 -16.37
C GLY A 160 -11.54 0.07 -15.38
N ALA A 161 -10.32 -0.18 -15.86
CA ALA A 161 -9.20 -0.59 -15.02
C ALA A 161 -8.55 0.60 -14.29
N VAL A 162 -8.55 1.79 -14.90
CA VAL A 162 -7.99 3.02 -14.31
C VAL A 162 -8.90 3.60 -13.22
N ALA A 163 -10.23 3.45 -13.36
CA ALA A 163 -11.19 3.93 -12.35
C ALA A 163 -11.16 3.12 -11.04
N GLN A 164 -10.83 1.82 -11.08
CA GLN A 164 -10.70 1.01 -9.85
C GLN A 164 -9.39 1.28 -9.09
N MET A 165 -8.33 1.70 -9.77
CA MET A 165 -7.10 2.17 -9.12
C MET A 165 -7.34 3.46 -8.30
N HIS A 166 -8.29 4.30 -8.70
CA HIS A 166 -8.56 5.55 -8.01
C HIS A 166 -9.10 5.36 -6.57
N ASN A 167 -9.79 4.25 -6.27
CA ASN A 167 -10.30 4.01 -4.91
C ASN A 167 -9.27 3.46 -3.91
N TRP A 168 -8.20 2.82 -4.40
CA TRP A 168 -7.14 2.27 -3.53
C TRP A 168 -5.87 3.13 -3.52
N PHE A 169 -5.61 3.90 -4.60
CA PHE A 169 -4.37 4.66 -4.77
C PHE A 169 -4.46 6.10 -4.24
N PHE A 170 -5.64 6.74 -4.29
CA PHE A 170 -5.82 8.12 -3.79
C PHE A 170 -5.63 8.29 -2.27
N PRO A 171 -6.02 7.35 -1.39
CA PRO A 171 -5.71 7.46 0.04
C PRO A 171 -4.19 7.42 0.28
N PHE A 172 -3.46 6.60 -0.47
CA PHE A 172 -2.02 6.44 -0.36
C PHE A 172 -1.27 7.69 -0.88
N LEU A 173 -1.71 8.27 -1.99
CA LEU A 173 -1.16 9.52 -2.53
C LEU A 173 -1.54 10.76 -1.70
N SER A 174 -2.74 10.79 -1.09
CA SER A 174 -3.17 11.86 -0.19
C SER A 174 -2.34 11.90 1.10
N CYS A 175 -1.88 10.74 1.58
CA CYS A 175 -0.93 10.67 2.69
C CYS A 175 0.44 11.24 2.27
N LEU A 176 0.93 10.83 1.10
CA LEU A 176 2.20 11.31 0.54
C LEU A 176 2.21 12.82 0.24
N ALA A 177 1.10 13.36 -0.28
CA ALA A 177 0.93 14.77 -0.59
C ALA A 177 0.84 15.68 0.65
N ASN A 178 0.40 15.15 1.79
CA ASN A 178 0.43 15.88 3.07
C ASN A 178 1.79 15.79 3.79
N LEU A 179 2.63 14.81 3.42
CA LEU A 179 3.96 14.61 4.00
C LEU A 179 5.04 15.44 3.28
N LEU A 180 4.94 15.58 1.96
CA LEU A 180 5.90 16.32 1.11
C LEU A 180 6.15 17.79 1.52
N PRO A 181 5.14 18.60 1.92
CA PRO A 181 5.38 19.98 2.37
C PRO A 181 6.00 20.09 3.76
N ARG A 182 5.99 19.03 4.57
CA ARG A 182 6.59 19.02 5.92
C ARG A 182 8.09 18.71 5.92
N LEU A 183 8.59 18.04 4.87
CA LEU A 183 10.00 17.70 4.72
C LEU A 183 10.83 18.83 4.10
N THR A 184 10.21 19.75 3.34
CA THR A 184 10.93 20.86 2.71
C THR A 184 11.18 22.06 3.64
N ASN A 185 10.44 22.18 4.75
CA ASN A 185 10.56 23.32 5.68
C ASN A 185 11.63 23.10 6.78
N LYS A 186 12.16 21.88 6.98
CA LYS A 186 13.15 21.60 8.03
C LYS A 186 14.61 21.67 7.61
N ASN A 187 14.91 22.08 6.37
CA ASN A 187 16.28 22.09 5.84
C ASN A 187 17.10 23.35 6.20
N SER A 188 16.68 24.21 7.14
CA SER A 188 17.43 25.41 7.51
C SER A 188 18.16 25.37 8.87
N GLU A 189 18.07 24.29 9.64
CA GLU A 189 18.77 24.21 10.94
C GLU A 189 19.39 22.83 11.16
N VAL A 190 20.60 22.63 10.63
CA VAL A 190 21.49 21.55 11.10
C VAL A 190 22.79 22.20 11.59
N PRO A 191 22.98 22.38 12.90
CA PRO A 191 24.28 22.77 13.44
C PRO A 191 25.23 21.56 13.39
N SER A 192 26.37 21.79 12.73
CA SER A 192 27.56 20.96 12.73
C SER A 192 28.16 20.80 14.14
N ALA A 193 28.30 19.57 14.61
CA ALA A 193 29.18 19.18 15.73
C ALA A 193 29.46 17.67 15.60
N ASP A 194 30.61 17.30 15.06
CA ASP A 194 31.88 17.02 15.77
C ASP A 194 32.01 15.54 16.12
N LEU A 195 32.68 14.82 15.21
CA LEU A 195 33.26 13.49 15.43
C LEU A 195 34.54 13.63 16.27
N LYS A 196 34.59 12.93 17.39
CA LYS A 196 35.80 12.42 18.02
C LYS A 196 35.61 10.94 18.34
#